data_AF-A0A6A5GN33-F1
#
_entry.id   AF-A0A6A5GN33-F1
#
_cell.length_a   1.000
_cell.length_b   1.000
_cell.length_c   1.000
_cell.angle_alpha   90.00
_cell.angle_beta   90.00
_cell.angle_gamma   90.00
#
_symmetry.space_group_name_H-M   'P 1'
#
loop_
_entity.id
_entity.type
_entity.pdbx_description
1 polymer ?
#
loop_
_entity_poly.entity_id
_entity_poly.type
_entity_poly.pdbx_seq_one_letter_code
_entity_poly.pdbx_strand_id
1 'polypeptide(L)'
;MMKIFGKVLDANLNNGIQKPNAACVEECYQQSDCILVFMNSAEQCLSFGINISQKLTVVETTKEDKLFVAFKTQFSLSQCPAYKAMDLTVTVGTETVPWIKNGSEYTFKRCLEDWKMFERKNNVVVCMQTFVINVTRFEAAKQECEGKGPYKLTGLQTVEELNWVYGFWIGAKRQEAYSGQEITEFDFFDGYTVLDKEFYTTNCLCGGKKASNAMTEDCMIVCKTFDGHLRMNDDSCESTINGLGVVCGYRLL
;
A
#
# COMPACT_ATOMS: atom_id res chain seq x y z
N MET A 1 16.89 17.40 -12.01
CA MET A 1 17.09 16.32 -11.02
C MET A 1 17.99 16.82 -9.90
N MET A 2 17.73 16.44 -8.64
CA MET A 2 18.57 16.80 -7.51
C MET A 2 19.67 15.75 -7.32
N LYS A 3 20.94 16.14 -7.44
CA LYS A 3 22.09 15.23 -7.30
C LYS A 3 22.74 15.37 -5.92
N ILE A 4 23.04 14.24 -5.30
CA ILE A 4 23.77 14.14 -4.02
C ILE A 4 24.89 13.11 -4.13
N PHE A 5 25.82 13.15 -3.17
CA PHE A 5 26.64 11.98 -2.87
C PHE A 5 25.77 10.98 -2.11
N GLY A 6 25.62 9.79 -2.67
CA GLY A 6 24.74 8.79 -2.08
C GLY A 6 24.88 7.42 -2.72
N LYS A 7 24.33 6.42 -2.04
CA LYS A 7 24.28 5.02 -2.46
C LYS A 7 22.87 4.48 -2.29
N VAL A 8 22.41 3.69 -3.26
CA VAL A 8 21.23 2.84 -3.10
C VAL A 8 21.66 1.53 -2.42
N LEU A 9 21.11 1.21 -1.25
CA LEU A 9 21.62 0.11 -0.40
C LEU A 9 21.55 -1.27 -1.05
N ASP A 10 20.42 -1.59 -1.69
CA ASP A 10 20.16 -2.90 -2.27
C ASP A 10 20.51 -3.00 -3.77
N ALA A 11 21.26 -2.02 -4.29
CA ALA A 11 21.65 -1.99 -5.70
C ALA A 11 23.15 -2.19 -5.90
N ASN A 12 23.49 -2.94 -6.96
CA ASN A 12 24.87 -3.17 -7.37
C ASN A 12 25.16 -2.48 -8.70
N LEU A 13 25.96 -1.41 -8.67
CA LEU A 13 26.34 -0.62 -9.86
C LEU A 13 27.04 -1.41 -10.96
N ASN A 14 27.60 -2.59 -10.65
CA ASN A 14 28.17 -3.47 -11.68
C ASN A 14 27.11 -4.01 -12.65
N ASN A 15 25.83 -3.97 -12.26
CA ASN A 15 24.70 -4.27 -13.15
C ASN A 15 24.30 -3.07 -14.01
N GLY A 16 24.94 -1.92 -13.80
CA GLY A 16 24.68 -0.69 -14.53
C GLY A 16 25.28 -0.69 -15.93
N ILE A 17 24.72 0.17 -16.77
CA ILE A 17 25.22 0.40 -18.13
C ILE A 17 26.35 1.41 -18.05
N GLN A 18 27.44 1.17 -18.78
CA GLN A 18 28.52 2.15 -18.90
C GLN A 18 28.07 3.32 -19.77
N LYS A 19 27.91 4.50 -19.17
CA LYS A 19 27.36 5.70 -19.79
C LYS A 19 27.78 6.95 -19.03
N PRO A 20 28.14 8.06 -19.71
CA PRO A 20 28.46 9.31 -19.06
C PRO A 20 27.37 9.75 -18.07
N ASN A 21 27.77 10.15 -16.87
CA ASN A 21 26.84 10.49 -15.80
C ASN A 21 25.84 11.60 -16.20
N ALA A 22 26.27 12.56 -17.02
CA ALA A 22 25.38 13.59 -17.54
C ALA A 22 24.28 13.02 -18.44
N ALA A 23 24.62 12.08 -19.34
CA ALA A 23 23.67 11.41 -20.21
C ALA A 23 22.71 10.52 -19.40
N CYS A 24 23.22 9.79 -18.40
CA CYS A 24 22.40 9.00 -17.48
C CYS A 24 21.31 9.84 -16.78
N VAL A 25 21.68 11.01 -16.27
CA VAL A 25 20.74 11.95 -15.63
C VAL A 25 19.74 12.50 -16.64
N GLU A 26 20.20 12.93 -17.81
CA GLU A 26 19.33 13.53 -18.83
C GLU A 26 18.30 12.53 -19.36
N GLU A 27 18.71 11.29 -19.64
CA GLU A 27 17.80 10.24 -20.09
C GLU A 27 16.71 9.94 -19.05
N CYS A 28 17.09 9.80 -17.77
CA CYS A 28 16.11 9.60 -16.70
C CYS A 28 15.16 10.80 -16.54
N TYR A 29 15.68 12.02 -16.74
CA TYR A 29 14.85 13.21 -16.71
C TYR A 29 13.79 13.21 -17.82
N GLN A 30 14.12 12.73 -19.01
CA GLN A 30 13.19 12.63 -20.14
C GLN A 30 12.21 11.46 -20.03
N GLN A 31 12.62 10.34 -19.42
CA GLN A 31 11.77 9.16 -19.24
C GLN A 31 10.68 9.40 -18.18
N SER A 32 9.40 9.28 -18.56
CA SER A 32 8.28 9.55 -17.65
C SER A 32 8.26 8.63 -16.43
N ASP A 33 8.76 7.41 -16.57
CA ASP A 33 8.76 6.40 -15.52
C ASP A 33 10.04 6.39 -14.68
N CYS A 34 11.12 7.06 -15.08
CA CYS A 34 12.35 7.08 -14.28
C CYS A 34 12.25 8.04 -13.09
N ILE A 35 12.69 7.60 -11.90
CA ILE A 35 12.53 8.33 -10.64
C ILE A 35 13.84 8.64 -9.92
N LEU A 36 14.88 7.85 -10.21
CA LEU A 36 16.18 7.91 -9.56
C LEU A 36 17.24 7.36 -10.52
N VAL A 37 18.43 7.92 -10.49
CA VAL A 37 19.63 7.26 -11.04
C VAL A 37 20.70 7.11 -9.96
N PHE A 38 21.35 5.96 -9.94
CA PHE A 38 22.53 5.66 -9.13
C PHE A 38 23.74 5.53 -10.06
N MET A 39 24.83 6.23 -9.73
CA MET A 39 26.00 6.36 -10.59
C MET A 39 27.30 6.33 -9.78
N ASN A 40 28.43 6.12 -10.46
CA ASN A 40 29.77 6.30 -9.88
C ASN A 40 30.72 7.10 -10.80
N SER A 41 31.95 7.34 -10.34
CA SER A 41 32.98 8.03 -11.13
C SER A 41 33.52 7.21 -12.30
N ALA A 42 33.26 5.90 -12.34
CA ALA A 42 33.61 5.03 -13.46
C ALA A 42 32.53 5.04 -14.56
N GLU A 43 31.54 5.92 -14.44
CA GLU A 43 30.44 6.08 -15.40
C GLU A 43 29.59 4.83 -15.54
N GLN A 44 29.45 4.04 -14.48
CA GLN A 44 28.38 3.06 -14.38
C GLN A 44 27.10 3.76 -13.95
N CYS A 45 26.00 3.47 -14.64
CA CYS A 45 24.69 4.10 -14.45
C CYS A 45 23.61 3.03 -14.26
N LEU A 46 22.83 3.17 -13.19
CA LEU A 46 21.61 2.40 -12.93
C LEU A 46 20.42 3.37 -12.82
N SER A 47 19.41 3.17 -13.64
CA SER A 47 18.13 3.88 -13.52
C SER A 47 17.11 3.03 -12.76
N PHE A 48 16.29 3.71 -11.96
CA PHE A 48 15.18 3.09 -11.26
C PHE A 48 13.89 3.71 -11.79
N GLY A 49 13.01 2.84 -12.27
CA GLY A 49 11.69 3.21 -12.74
C GLY A 49 10.64 3.07 -11.65
N ILE A 50 9.61 3.91 -11.69
CA ILE A 50 8.44 3.87 -10.84
C ILE A 50 7.72 2.53 -10.93
N ASN A 51 7.61 1.98 -12.14
CA ASN A 51 6.83 0.78 -12.40
C ASN A 51 7.42 -0.47 -11.72
N ILE A 52 8.74 -0.50 -11.56
CA ILE A 52 9.49 -1.64 -11.01
C ILE A 52 9.93 -1.45 -9.55
N SER A 53 9.97 -0.21 -9.06
CA SER A 53 10.51 0.09 -7.72
C SER A 53 9.37 0.21 -6.72
N GLN A 54 9.22 -0.79 -5.84
CA GLN A 54 8.29 -0.72 -4.70
C GLN A 54 8.94 -0.11 -3.46
N LYS A 55 10.25 -0.30 -3.29
CA LYS A 55 11.04 0.23 -2.19
C LYS A 55 12.43 0.60 -2.69
N LEU A 56 12.90 1.79 -2.32
CA LEU A 56 14.29 2.19 -2.48
C LEU A 56 14.78 2.85 -1.20
N THR A 57 16.00 2.52 -0.81
CA THR A 57 16.69 3.20 0.30
C THR A 57 17.98 3.80 -0.24
N VAL A 58 18.09 5.12 -0.16
CA VAL A 58 19.30 5.87 -0.49
C VAL A 58 19.91 6.39 0.80
N VAL A 59 21.22 6.20 0.97
CA VAL A 59 21.98 6.76 2.09
C VAL A 59 22.94 7.78 1.54
N GLU A 60 23.01 8.95 2.17
CA GLU A 60 24.00 9.98 1.86
C GLU A 60 25.41 9.41 2.10
N THR A 61 26.30 9.67 1.16
CA THR A 61 27.71 9.28 1.24
C THR A 61 28.59 10.52 1.17
N THR A 62 29.90 10.31 1.23
CA THR A 62 30.88 11.37 1.08
C THR A 62 31.39 11.47 -0.35
N LYS A 63 32.21 12.48 -0.63
CA LYS A 63 32.83 12.66 -1.95
C LYS A 63 33.85 11.57 -2.24
N GLU A 64 34.50 11.08 -1.20
CA GLU A 64 35.54 10.07 -1.22
C GLU A 64 35.01 8.72 -1.73
N ASP A 65 33.73 8.43 -1.49
CA ASP A 65 33.04 7.23 -1.96
C ASP A 65 32.86 7.23 -3.49
N LYS A 66 32.88 8.42 -4.13
CA LYS A 66 32.69 8.60 -5.58
C LYS A 66 31.38 7.99 -6.10
N LEU A 67 30.38 7.92 -5.23
CA LEU A 67 29.03 7.44 -5.50
C LEU A 67 28.07 8.63 -5.56
N PHE A 68 27.16 8.59 -6.53
CA PHE A 68 26.23 9.67 -6.77
C PHE A 68 24.83 9.13 -6.97
N VAL A 69 23.85 9.84 -6.42
CA VAL A 69 22.44 9.58 -6.69
C VAL A 69 21.81 10.86 -7.19
N ALA A 70 20.97 10.77 -8.22
CA ALA A 70 20.14 11.90 -8.64
C ALA A 70 18.65 11.53 -8.58
N PHE A 71 17.91 12.30 -7.79
CA PHE A 71 16.46 12.18 -7.63
C PHE A 71 15.75 12.96 -8.72
N LYS A 72 14.73 12.36 -9.34
CA LYS A 72 13.79 13.12 -10.15
C LYS A 72 12.86 13.88 -9.23
N THR A 73 12.66 15.15 -9.53
CA THR A 73 11.92 16.09 -8.69
C THR A 73 11.02 16.94 -9.57
N GLN A 74 9.87 17.35 -9.07
CA GLN A 74 9.00 18.31 -9.74
C GLN A 74 9.17 19.69 -9.13
N PHE A 75 10.00 20.52 -9.75
CA PHE A 75 10.13 21.93 -9.39
C PHE A 75 9.87 22.80 -10.61
N SER A 76 9.15 23.91 -10.40
CA SER A 76 9.12 24.99 -11.38
C SER A 76 10.52 25.58 -11.47
N LEU A 77 11.12 25.55 -12.67
CA LEU A 77 12.46 26.07 -12.96
C LEU A 77 12.60 27.59 -12.68
N SER A 78 11.51 28.28 -12.36
CA SER A 78 11.50 29.71 -12.02
C SER A 78 12.17 30.03 -10.67
N GLN A 79 12.34 29.05 -9.79
CA GLN A 79 13.05 29.21 -8.52
C GLN A 79 13.92 27.98 -8.26
N CYS A 80 15.23 28.16 -8.06
CA CYS A 80 16.12 27.11 -7.58
C CYS A 80 15.95 27.01 -6.05
N PRO A 81 15.23 26.00 -5.52
CA PRO A 81 14.99 25.92 -4.08
C PRO A 81 16.30 25.65 -3.34
N ALA A 82 16.40 26.10 -2.09
CA ALA A 82 17.48 25.66 -1.23
C ALA A 82 17.34 24.15 -0.98
N TYR A 83 18.46 23.42 -0.91
CA TYR A 83 18.47 21.96 -0.71
C TYR A 83 17.62 21.50 0.49
N LYS A 84 17.61 22.26 1.59
CA LYS A 84 16.82 21.96 2.79
C LYS A 84 15.31 22.20 2.63
N ALA A 85 14.90 22.92 1.60
CA ALA A 85 13.51 23.26 1.29
C ALA A 85 12.97 22.47 0.10
N MET A 86 13.72 21.47 -0.40
CA MET A 86 13.28 20.62 -1.51
C MET A 86 12.44 19.46 -0.98
N ASP A 87 11.14 19.48 -1.29
CA ASP A 87 10.29 18.31 -1.17
C ASP A 87 10.57 17.36 -2.34
N LEU A 88 11.11 16.19 -2.02
CA LEU A 88 11.40 15.17 -3.02
C LEU A 88 10.15 14.35 -3.25
N THR A 89 9.43 14.64 -4.31
CA THR A 89 8.23 13.91 -4.69
C THR A 89 8.30 13.40 -6.12
N VAL A 90 7.60 12.30 -6.35
CA VAL A 90 7.48 11.64 -7.66
C VAL A 90 6.00 11.44 -7.96
N THR A 91 5.55 11.86 -9.14
CA THR A 91 4.16 11.66 -9.56
C THR A 91 4.00 10.35 -10.35
N VAL A 92 2.97 9.60 -10.01
CA VAL A 92 2.55 8.33 -10.63
C VAL A 92 1.09 8.44 -11.00
N GLY A 93 0.80 8.63 -12.30
CA GLY A 93 -0.56 8.92 -12.72
C GLY A 93 -1.08 10.21 -12.05
N THR A 94 -2.07 10.08 -11.17
CA THR A 94 -2.64 11.18 -10.38
C THR A 94 -2.11 11.26 -8.95
N GLU A 95 -1.34 10.27 -8.49
CA GLU A 95 -0.82 10.23 -7.12
C GLU A 95 0.61 10.79 -7.06
N THR A 96 0.94 11.44 -5.94
CA THR A 96 2.29 11.96 -5.69
C THR A 96 2.88 11.22 -4.49
N VAL A 97 4.00 10.53 -4.71
CA VAL A 97 4.69 9.71 -3.71
C VAL A 97 5.92 10.46 -3.22
N PRO A 98 6.04 10.76 -1.91
CA PRO A 98 7.21 11.43 -1.37
C PRO A 98 8.37 10.46 -1.13
N TRP A 99 9.58 10.99 -1.22
CA TRP A 99 10.75 10.42 -0.55
C TRP A 99 10.77 10.93 0.89
N ILE A 100 10.86 10.00 1.84
CA ILE A 100 10.92 10.30 3.26
C ILE A 100 12.38 10.41 3.67
N LYS A 101 12.80 11.58 4.18
CA LYS A 101 14.16 11.79 4.69
C LYS A 101 14.20 11.59 6.21
N ASN A 102 15.04 10.65 6.66
CA ASN A 102 15.33 10.38 8.07
C ASN A 102 16.85 10.47 8.30
N GLY A 103 17.32 11.61 8.81
CA GLY A 103 18.76 11.85 8.97
C GLY A 103 19.48 11.87 7.61
N SER A 104 20.41 10.94 7.40
CA SER A 104 21.15 10.75 6.15
C SER A 104 20.47 9.76 5.19
N GLU A 105 19.32 9.19 5.54
CA GLU A 105 18.63 8.19 4.73
C GLU A 105 17.40 8.80 4.04
N TYR A 106 17.18 8.39 2.80
CA TYR A 106 15.99 8.68 2.01
C TYR A 106 15.31 7.36 1.65
N THR A 107 14.03 7.24 1.99
CA THR A 107 13.24 6.05 1.67
C THR A 107 12.12 6.41 0.71
N PHE A 108 12.00 5.65 -0.36
CA PHE A 108 10.85 5.64 -1.25
C PHE A 108 10.10 4.34 -1.04
N LYS A 109 8.79 4.41 -0.85
CA LYS A 109 7.90 3.25 -0.77
C LYS A 109 6.64 3.52 -1.56
N ARG A 110 6.20 2.55 -2.35
CA ARG A 110 4.91 2.59 -3.02
C ARG A 110 4.30 1.21 -3.13
N CYS A 111 3.00 1.18 -3.35
CA CYS A 111 2.29 -0.04 -3.66
C CYS A 111 2.56 -0.52 -5.10
N LEU A 112 2.33 -1.81 -5.34
CA LEU A 112 2.41 -2.42 -6.66
C LEU A 112 1.39 -1.75 -7.58
N GLU A 113 1.79 -1.42 -8.81
CA GLU A 113 0.89 -0.89 -9.83
C GLU A 113 0.05 0.30 -9.31
N ASP A 114 -1.27 0.14 -9.30
CA ASP A 114 -2.30 1.09 -8.88
C ASP A 114 -2.95 0.73 -7.54
N TRP A 115 -2.37 -0.21 -6.79
CA TRP A 115 -2.88 -0.59 -5.46
C TRP A 115 -2.87 0.63 -4.55
N LYS A 116 -3.97 0.82 -3.82
CA LYS A 116 -4.14 1.97 -2.95
C LYS A 116 -3.29 1.81 -1.69
N MET A 117 -2.49 2.82 -1.39
CA MET A 117 -1.70 2.88 -0.15
C MET A 117 -2.52 3.51 0.98
N PHE A 118 -2.49 2.88 2.16
CA PHE A 118 -3.03 3.43 3.40
C PHE A 118 -2.00 3.40 4.51
N GLU A 119 -1.91 4.49 5.25
CA GLU A 119 -1.09 4.57 6.47
C GLU A 119 -1.97 4.33 7.70
N ARG A 120 -1.56 3.37 8.52
CA ARG A 120 -2.20 3.00 9.77
C ARG A 120 -1.35 3.46 10.95
N LYS A 121 -1.91 3.36 12.16
CA LYS A 121 -1.19 3.62 13.42
C LYS A 121 0.14 2.84 13.46
N ASN A 122 1.14 3.37 14.18
CA ASN A 122 2.47 2.76 14.34
C ASN A 122 3.26 2.58 13.02
N ASN A 123 3.07 3.48 12.05
CA ASN A 123 3.77 3.46 10.75
C ASN A 123 3.58 2.15 9.98
N VAL A 124 2.45 1.47 10.17
CA VAL A 124 2.09 0.32 9.35
C VAL A 124 1.51 0.84 8.05
N VAL A 125 2.17 0.57 6.94
CA VAL A 125 1.68 0.92 5.60
C VAL A 125 1.14 -0.34 4.95
N VAL A 126 -0.09 -0.28 4.44
CA VAL A 126 -0.72 -1.36 3.70
C VAL A 126 -1.06 -0.92 2.29
N CYS A 127 -1.01 -1.88 1.38
CA CYS A 127 -1.39 -1.73 -0.01
C CYS A 127 -2.61 -2.59 -0.26
N MET A 128 -3.67 -2.02 -0.78
CA MET A 128 -4.97 -2.68 -0.92
C MET A 128 -5.53 -2.50 -2.33
N GLN A 129 -6.22 -3.52 -2.83
CA GLN A 129 -6.93 -3.48 -4.11
C GLN A 129 -8.25 -4.24 -4.02
N THR A 130 -9.29 -3.69 -4.63
CA THR A 130 -10.59 -4.35 -4.75
C THR A 130 -10.64 -5.16 -6.05
N PHE A 131 -11.15 -6.38 -5.98
CA PHE A 131 -11.36 -7.22 -7.15
C PHE A 131 -12.84 -7.59 -7.26
N VAL A 132 -13.49 -7.15 -8.34
CA VAL A 132 -14.89 -7.49 -8.64
C VAL A 132 -14.96 -8.91 -9.16
N ILE A 133 -15.33 -9.85 -8.28
CA ILE A 133 -15.39 -11.29 -8.56
C ILE A 133 -16.60 -11.85 -7.83
N ASN A 134 -17.41 -12.65 -8.51
CA ASN A 134 -18.59 -13.25 -7.89
C ASN A 134 -18.19 -14.37 -6.93
N VAL A 135 -18.05 -14.03 -5.64
CA VAL A 135 -17.67 -14.96 -4.58
C VAL A 135 -18.67 -14.90 -3.44
N THR A 136 -19.35 -16.01 -3.20
CA THR A 136 -20.41 -16.10 -2.19
C THR A 136 -19.92 -16.63 -0.85
N ARG A 137 -18.72 -17.23 -0.79
CA ARG A 137 -18.16 -17.85 0.43
C ARG A 137 -16.90 -17.12 0.89
N PHE A 138 -16.77 -16.94 2.20
CA PHE A 138 -15.63 -16.28 2.80
C PHE A 138 -14.30 -17.02 2.53
N GLU A 139 -14.29 -18.35 2.63
CA GLU A 139 -13.06 -19.11 2.37
C GLU A 139 -12.62 -19.03 0.90
N ALA A 140 -13.58 -18.99 -0.03
CA ALA A 140 -13.28 -18.74 -1.43
C ALA A 140 -12.74 -17.32 -1.64
N ALA A 141 -13.26 -16.32 -0.92
CA ALA A 141 -12.76 -14.95 -1.00
C ALA A 141 -11.30 -14.83 -0.53
N LYS A 142 -10.94 -15.58 0.50
CA LYS A 142 -9.56 -15.71 0.97
C LYS A 142 -8.67 -16.35 -0.10
N GLN A 143 -9.10 -17.46 -0.67
CA GLN A 143 -8.37 -18.17 -1.73
C GLN A 143 -8.18 -17.31 -2.99
N GLU A 144 -9.13 -16.44 -3.33
CA GLU A 144 -8.98 -15.50 -4.45
C GLU A 144 -7.79 -14.54 -4.26
N CYS A 145 -7.62 -14.00 -3.06
CA CYS A 145 -6.49 -13.11 -2.78
C CYS A 145 -5.16 -13.87 -2.76
N GLU A 146 -5.14 -15.05 -2.15
CA GLU A 146 -3.94 -15.90 -2.04
C GLU A 146 -3.52 -16.50 -3.40
N GLY A 147 -4.48 -16.75 -4.30
CA GLY A 147 -4.23 -17.22 -5.66
C GLY A 147 -3.60 -16.17 -6.58
N LYS A 148 -3.67 -14.88 -6.21
CA LYS A 148 -3.10 -13.76 -6.99
C LYS A 148 -1.65 -13.44 -6.62
N GLY A 149 -1.11 -14.05 -5.58
CA GLY A 149 0.26 -13.85 -5.13
C GLY A 149 0.38 -13.86 -3.60
N PRO A 150 1.32 -13.09 -3.01
CA PRO A 150 1.53 -13.06 -1.56
C PRO A 150 0.44 -12.26 -0.81
N TYR A 151 -0.70 -11.98 -1.44
CA TYR A 151 -1.74 -11.10 -0.92
C TYR A 151 -2.73 -11.87 -0.06
N LYS A 152 -3.39 -11.17 0.85
CA LYS A 152 -4.37 -11.73 1.78
C LYS A 152 -5.68 -10.99 1.65
N LEU A 153 -6.79 -11.67 1.90
CA LEU A 153 -8.06 -10.99 2.15
C LEU A 153 -7.85 -10.13 3.41
N THR A 154 -7.96 -8.81 3.27
CA THR A 154 -7.42 -7.88 4.26
C THR A 154 -8.51 -7.25 5.11
N GLY A 155 -8.23 -7.05 6.40
CA GLY A 155 -9.09 -6.29 7.30
C GLY A 155 -8.95 -4.78 7.11
N LEU A 156 -9.86 -4.01 7.71
CA LEU A 156 -9.83 -2.54 7.69
C LEU A 156 -9.52 -2.00 9.10
N GLN A 157 -8.87 -0.85 9.18
CA GLN A 157 -8.51 -0.20 10.45
C GLN A 157 -8.86 1.29 10.51
N THR A 158 -9.20 1.92 9.40
CA THR A 158 -9.48 3.35 9.36
C THR A 158 -10.80 3.67 8.65
N VAL A 159 -11.38 4.83 8.99
CA VAL A 159 -12.56 5.35 8.30
C VAL A 159 -12.24 5.68 6.84
N GLU A 160 -11.00 6.05 6.52
CA GLU A 160 -10.55 6.29 5.14
C GLU A 160 -10.58 5.00 4.32
N GLU A 161 -10.04 3.90 4.84
CA GLU A 161 -10.12 2.57 4.22
C GLU A 161 -11.57 2.13 4.02
N LEU A 162 -12.42 2.33 5.03
CA LEU A 162 -13.85 2.01 4.97
C LEU A 162 -14.60 2.84 3.94
N ASN A 163 -14.23 4.12 3.77
CA ASN A 163 -14.87 5.00 2.81
C ASN A 163 -14.50 4.64 1.36
N TRP A 164 -13.30 4.06 1.17
CA TRP A 164 -12.80 3.63 -0.13
C TRP A 164 -13.45 2.33 -0.63
N VAL A 165 -13.79 1.40 0.27
CA VAL A 165 -14.40 0.10 -0.09
C VAL A 165 -15.93 0.15 -0.05
N TYR A 166 -16.59 -0.52 -1.01
CA TYR A 166 -18.04 -0.76 -0.94
C TYR A 166 -18.52 -2.00 -1.71
N GLY A 167 -19.19 -2.92 -1.04
CA GLY A 167 -19.75 -4.16 -1.60
C GLY A 167 -18.78 -5.34 -1.63
N PHE A 168 -17.71 -5.33 -0.82
CA PHE A 168 -16.64 -6.33 -0.88
C PHE A 168 -16.45 -7.07 0.45
N TRP A 169 -16.09 -8.34 0.35
CA TRP A 169 -15.58 -9.12 1.48
C TRP A 169 -14.28 -8.51 1.99
N ILE A 170 -14.16 -8.43 3.32
CA ILE A 170 -12.91 -8.06 4.00
C ILE A 170 -12.47 -9.19 4.92
N GLY A 171 -11.18 -9.22 5.26
CA GLY A 171 -10.53 -10.30 5.99
C GLY A 171 -10.79 -10.31 7.49
N ALA A 172 -12.05 -10.17 7.90
CA ALA A 172 -12.46 -10.22 9.30
C ALA A 172 -13.47 -11.35 9.52
N LYS A 173 -13.18 -12.24 10.47
CA LYS A 173 -14.08 -13.29 10.94
C LYS A 173 -14.18 -13.22 12.45
N ARG A 174 -15.39 -13.37 13.01
CA ARG A 174 -15.60 -13.32 14.45
C ARG A 174 -14.79 -14.42 15.12
N GLN A 175 -14.17 -14.08 16.24
CA GLN A 175 -13.46 -15.04 17.07
C GLN A 175 -14.41 -16.19 17.46
N GLU A 176 -13.88 -17.42 17.43
CA GLU A 176 -14.66 -18.64 17.64
C GLU A 176 -15.42 -18.64 18.98
N ALA A 177 -14.79 -18.10 20.04
CA ALA A 177 -15.39 -17.98 21.37
C ALA A 177 -16.66 -17.10 21.40
N TYR A 178 -16.82 -16.21 20.42
CA TYR A 178 -17.93 -15.27 20.31
C TYR A 178 -18.85 -15.55 19.12
N SER A 179 -18.67 -16.67 18.43
CA SER A 179 -19.48 -17.05 17.26
C SER A 179 -20.98 -16.90 17.52
N GLY A 180 -21.67 -16.20 16.63
CA GLY A 180 -23.11 -15.99 16.75
C GLY A 180 -23.57 -15.02 17.84
N GLN A 181 -22.67 -14.23 18.43
CA GLN A 181 -22.96 -13.24 19.47
C GLN A 181 -22.85 -11.81 18.94
N GLU A 182 -23.63 -10.90 19.52
CA GLU A 182 -23.61 -9.45 19.22
C GLU A 182 -22.37 -8.78 19.85
N ILE A 183 -21.18 -9.24 19.45
CA ILE A 183 -19.88 -8.81 20.00
C ILE A 183 -18.88 -8.62 18.88
N THR A 184 -18.31 -7.42 18.73
CA THR A 184 -17.37 -7.08 17.65
C THR A 184 -15.92 -7.49 17.93
N GLU A 185 -15.71 -8.76 18.26
CA GLU A 185 -14.39 -9.37 18.46
C GLU A 185 -14.03 -10.23 17.23
N PHE A 186 -13.11 -9.72 16.41
CA PHE A 186 -12.76 -10.30 15.11
C PHE A 186 -11.29 -10.69 15.04
N ASP A 187 -11.03 -11.80 14.37
CA ASP A 187 -9.71 -12.25 13.93
C ASP A 187 -9.45 -11.82 12.50
N PHE A 188 -8.16 -11.56 12.23
CA PHE A 188 -7.65 -11.18 10.92
C PHE A 188 -6.60 -12.16 10.45
N PHE A 189 -6.78 -12.67 9.23
CA PHE A 189 -5.90 -13.71 8.65
C PHE A 189 -4.74 -13.14 7.84
N ASP A 190 -4.69 -11.81 7.70
CA ASP A 190 -3.69 -11.12 6.90
C ASP A 190 -2.35 -10.94 7.63
N GLY A 191 -2.33 -11.13 8.95
CA GLY A 191 -1.13 -11.07 9.78
C GLY A 191 -0.60 -9.65 10.05
N TYR A 192 -1.31 -8.62 9.61
CA TYR A 192 -0.92 -7.23 9.82
C TYR A 192 -2.06 -6.31 10.25
N THR A 193 -3.31 -6.75 10.17
CA THR A 193 -4.45 -6.05 10.76
C THR A 193 -4.60 -6.41 12.23
N VAL A 194 -4.74 -5.38 13.06
CA VAL A 194 -4.98 -5.50 14.49
C VAL A 194 -6.40 -4.99 14.79
N LEU A 195 -7.13 -5.69 15.65
CA LEU A 195 -8.49 -5.28 16.01
C LEU A 195 -8.50 -3.91 16.68
N ASP A 196 -9.21 -2.96 16.08
CA ASP A 196 -9.67 -1.73 16.73
C ASP A 196 -11.15 -1.91 17.05
N LYS A 197 -11.44 -2.36 18.28
CA LYS A 197 -12.80 -2.75 18.68
C LYS A 197 -13.79 -1.61 18.54
N GLU A 198 -13.39 -0.38 18.91
CA GLU A 198 -14.23 0.81 18.81
C GLU A 198 -14.58 1.11 17.35
N PHE A 199 -13.62 0.98 16.42
CA PHE A 199 -13.87 1.13 14.99
C PHE A 199 -14.95 0.16 14.49
N TYR A 200 -14.87 -1.13 14.85
CA TYR A 200 -15.86 -2.11 14.43
C TYR A 200 -17.22 -1.92 15.12
N THR A 201 -17.26 -1.62 16.42
CA THR A 201 -18.51 -1.31 17.14
C THR A 201 -19.23 -0.09 16.55
N THR A 202 -18.48 0.93 16.11
CA THR A 202 -19.06 2.19 15.62
C THR A 202 -19.54 2.11 14.17
N ASN A 203 -18.99 1.20 13.37
CA ASN A 203 -19.20 1.19 11.92
C ASN A 203 -19.88 -0.08 11.40
N CYS A 204 -20.08 -1.10 12.24
CA CYS A 204 -20.74 -2.35 11.87
C CYS A 204 -22.14 -2.46 12.48
N LEU A 205 -23.11 -2.87 11.66
CA LEU A 205 -24.35 -3.47 12.14
C LEU A 205 -24.08 -4.97 12.35
N CYS A 206 -23.49 -5.31 13.49
CA CYS A 206 -23.02 -6.66 13.77
C CYS A 206 -23.92 -7.36 14.78
N GLY A 207 -24.87 -8.17 14.33
CA GLY A 207 -25.82 -8.88 15.19
C GLY A 207 -25.36 -10.27 15.66
N GLY A 208 -24.37 -10.86 15.01
CA GLY A 208 -23.92 -12.24 15.21
C GLY A 208 -24.87 -13.29 14.65
N LYS A 209 -26.18 -13.06 14.66
CA LYS A 209 -27.17 -13.93 14.05
C LYS A 209 -28.18 -13.14 13.23
N LYS A 210 -28.54 -13.74 12.11
CA LYS A 210 -29.60 -13.23 11.26
C LYS A 210 -30.95 -13.36 11.95
N ALA A 211 -31.65 -12.24 12.15
CA ALA A 211 -32.92 -12.20 12.86
C ALA A 211 -34.00 -13.11 12.24
N SER A 212 -33.98 -13.34 10.93
CA SER A 212 -35.03 -14.08 10.22
C SER A 212 -34.97 -15.59 10.39
N ASN A 213 -33.78 -16.17 10.58
CA ASN A 213 -33.58 -17.63 10.56
C ASN A 213 -32.52 -18.12 11.55
N ALA A 214 -32.04 -17.25 12.45
CA ALA A 214 -31.00 -17.54 13.44
C ALA A 214 -29.68 -18.08 12.84
N MET A 215 -29.44 -17.85 11.55
CA MET A 215 -28.19 -18.21 10.89
C MET A 215 -27.05 -17.39 11.50
N THR A 216 -25.94 -18.05 11.84
CA THR A 216 -24.74 -17.38 12.34
C THR A 216 -24.11 -16.52 11.25
N GLU A 217 -23.81 -15.27 11.62
CA GLU A 217 -23.20 -14.23 10.79
C GLU A 217 -21.89 -13.81 11.46
N ASP A 218 -20.78 -14.41 11.03
CA ASP A 218 -19.47 -14.22 11.65
C ASP A 218 -18.44 -13.61 10.67
N CYS A 219 -18.72 -13.54 9.38
CA CYS A 219 -17.78 -13.03 8.38
C CYS A 219 -18.18 -11.64 7.91
N MET A 220 -17.21 -10.79 7.59
CA MET A 220 -17.49 -9.37 7.40
C MET A 220 -17.56 -8.94 5.93
N ILE A 221 -18.61 -8.19 5.60
CA ILE A 221 -18.74 -7.49 4.32
C ILE A 221 -18.89 -5.99 4.54
N VAL A 222 -18.27 -5.20 3.66
CA VAL A 222 -18.49 -3.75 3.62
C VAL A 222 -19.68 -3.47 2.71
N CYS A 223 -20.81 -3.06 3.26
CA CYS A 223 -22.01 -2.72 2.49
C CYS A 223 -22.87 -1.70 3.26
N LYS A 224 -23.85 -1.07 2.59
CA LYS A 224 -24.82 -0.21 3.28
C LYS A 224 -25.77 -1.10 4.07
N THR A 225 -25.87 -0.84 5.36
CA THR A 225 -26.85 -1.44 6.25
C THR A 225 -28.24 -0.85 5.99
N PHE A 226 -29.30 -1.50 6.48
CA PHE A 226 -30.69 -1.09 6.25
C PHE A 226 -31.02 0.33 6.76
N ASP A 227 -30.28 0.84 7.76
CA ASP A 227 -30.41 2.20 8.28
C ASP A 227 -29.58 3.24 7.49
N GLY A 228 -28.75 2.80 6.55
CA GLY A 228 -27.91 3.63 5.69
C GLY A 228 -26.75 4.35 6.39
N HIS A 229 -26.59 4.18 7.70
CA HIS A 229 -25.59 4.88 8.51
C HIS A 229 -24.33 4.05 8.74
N LEU A 230 -24.48 2.73 8.92
CA LEU A 230 -23.37 1.81 9.11
C LEU A 230 -22.91 1.26 7.75
N ARG A 231 -21.62 0.96 7.64
CA ARG A 231 -20.97 0.59 6.36
C ARG A 231 -20.33 -0.79 6.39
N MET A 232 -20.48 -1.50 7.50
CA MET A 232 -20.06 -2.89 7.67
C MET A 232 -21.23 -3.71 8.19
N ASN A 233 -21.27 -4.98 7.80
CA ASN A 233 -22.29 -5.93 8.21
C ASN A 233 -21.63 -7.29 8.39
N ASP A 234 -21.96 -7.99 9.47
CA ASP A 234 -21.64 -9.41 9.59
C ASP A 234 -22.61 -10.24 8.73
N ASP A 235 -22.10 -11.23 8.04
CA ASP A 235 -22.85 -12.10 7.15
C ASP A 235 -22.39 -13.55 7.34
N SER A 236 -23.14 -14.47 6.76
CA SER A 236 -22.81 -15.89 6.77
C SER A 236 -21.53 -16.12 5.99
N CYS A 237 -20.57 -16.80 6.64
CA CYS A 237 -19.33 -17.22 6.00
C CYS A 237 -19.57 -18.18 4.82
N GLU A 238 -20.71 -18.88 4.81
CA GLU A 238 -21.03 -19.95 3.85
C GLU A 238 -21.79 -19.47 2.62
N SER A 239 -22.43 -18.31 2.69
CA SER A 239 -23.24 -17.77 1.58
C SER A 239 -23.65 -16.32 1.83
N THR A 240 -23.17 -15.40 1.00
CA THR A 240 -23.73 -14.05 0.84
C THR A 240 -24.24 -13.82 -0.57
N ILE A 241 -25.27 -12.99 -0.70
CA ILE A 241 -25.72 -12.43 -1.99
C ILE A 241 -25.19 -11.00 -2.22
N ASN A 242 -24.52 -10.42 -1.21
CA ASN A 242 -24.12 -9.01 -1.19
C ASN A 242 -22.66 -8.80 -1.62
N GLY A 243 -21.87 -9.87 -1.74
CA GLY A 243 -20.47 -9.83 -2.14
C GLY A 243 -20.29 -9.57 -3.64
N LEU A 244 -19.98 -8.33 -4.01
CA LEU A 244 -19.58 -7.95 -5.37
C LEU A 244 -18.11 -8.35 -5.66
N GLY A 245 -17.34 -8.67 -4.62
CA GLY A 245 -15.93 -8.97 -4.75
C GLY A 245 -15.19 -9.16 -3.44
N VAL A 246 -13.87 -9.09 -3.53
CA VAL A 246 -12.94 -9.21 -2.40
C VAL A 246 -12.01 -7.99 -2.29
N VAL A 247 -11.59 -7.66 -1.07
CA VAL A 247 -10.49 -6.71 -0.83
C VAL A 247 -9.22 -7.48 -0.48
N CYS A 248 -8.25 -7.43 -1.38
CA CYS A 248 -6.94 -8.04 -1.14
C CYS A 248 -5.94 -6.98 -0.69
N GLY A 249 -5.00 -7.36 0.17
CA GLY A 249 -3.99 -6.47 0.69
C GLY A 249 -2.68 -7.14 1.04
N TYR A 250 -1.64 -6.33 1.19
CA TYR A 250 -0.38 -6.72 1.80
C TYR A 250 0.24 -5.56 2.60
N ARG A 251 1.07 -5.89 3.58
CA ARG A 251 1.87 -4.90 4.31
C ARG A 251 3.08 -4.49 3.48
N LEU A 252 3.27 -3.19 3.28
CA LEU A 252 4.43 -2.63 2.61
C LEU A 252 5.60 -2.55 3.60
N LEU A 253 6.60 -3.42 3.43
CA LEU A 253 7.76 -3.56 4.31
C LEU A 253 8.83 -2.47 4.08
#